data_AF-A0A8H4RCG0-F1
#
_entry.id   AF-A0A8H4RCG0-F1
#
_cell.length_a   1.000
_cell.length_b   1.000
_cell.length_c   1.000
_cell.angle_alpha   90.00
_cell.angle_beta   90.00
_cell.angle_gamma   90.00
#
_symmetry.space_group_name_H-M   'P 1'
#
loop_
_entity.id
_entity.type
_entity.pdbx_description
1 polymer ?
#
loop_
_entity_poly.entity_id
_entity_poly.type
_entity_poly.pdbx_seq_one_letter_code
_entity_poly.pdbx_strand_id
1 'polypeptide(L)'
;MDPDRHHFKTIRTAKAFIHGSMGSDSPARVTKAVLFLALYIQQLPNSIANQQTKLSVHPEARLDSYLLLANMLLSISGDTTPTIDGLECLIILAKLYMNMGKVRESWLSIRRAINLGLLLRLHNAAGPGKDREHELWSHLWQTDRQLSLVLGLPASKDYIILLRL
;
A
#
# COMPACT_ATOMS: atom_id res chain seq x y z
N MET A 1 -28.69 10.47 11.33
CA MET A 1 -27.28 10.91 11.14
C MET A 1 -27.06 11.07 9.65
N ASP A 2 -26.62 12.25 9.22
CA ASP A 2 -26.48 12.61 7.81
C ASP A 2 -25.19 12.02 7.19
N PRO A 3 -25.28 11.10 6.22
CA PRO A 3 -24.12 10.42 5.61
C PRO A 3 -23.17 11.37 4.88
N ASP A 4 -23.66 12.49 4.37
CA ASP A 4 -22.85 13.42 3.58
C ASP A 4 -21.82 14.16 4.44
N ARG A 5 -22.16 14.40 5.72
CA ARG A 5 -21.29 15.11 6.67
C ARG A 5 -19.97 14.37 6.96
N HIS A 6 -20.01 13.04 6.98
CA HIS A 6 -18.82 12.21 7.12
C HIS A 6 -17.97 12.22 5.84
N HIS A 7 -18.60 12.17 4.66
CA HIS A 7 -17.92 12.18 3.38
C HIS A 7 -17.10 13.49 3.16
N PHE A 8 -17.70 14.64 3.44
CA PHE A 8 -17.02 15.94 3.35
C PHE A 8 -15.84 16.07 4.32
N LYS A 9 -15.94 15.49 5.53
CA LYS A 9 -14.85 15.48 6.51
C LYS A 9 -13.69 14.61 6.01
N THR A 10 -13.98 13.45 5.43
CA THR A 10 -12.99 12.53 4.86
C THR A 10 -12.25 13.16 3.67
N ILE A 11 -12.95 13.83 2.75
CA ILE A 11 -12.32 14.52 1.61
C ILE A 11 -11.37 15.63 2.08
N ARG A 12 -11.80 16.43 3.07
CA ARG A 12 -10.98 17.50 3.63
C ARG A 12 -9.70 16.95 4.27
N THR A 13 -9.82 15.88 5.04
CA THR A 13 -8.67 15.21 5.66
C THR A 13 -7.73 14.61 4.61
N ALA A 14 -8.25 13.97 3.57
CA ALA A 14 -7.44 13.42 2.47
C ALA A 14 -6.68 14.52 1.72
N LYS A 15 -7.34 15.64 1.40
CA LYS A 15 -6.69 16.80 0.76
C LYS A 15 -5.58 17.39 1.63
N ALA A 16 -5.84 17.57 2.92
CA ALA A 16 -4.83 18.05 3.87
C ALA A 16 -3.64 17.10 4.00
N PHE A 17 -3.90 15.78 4.02
CA PHE A 17 -2.86 14.76 4.06
C PHE A 17 -1.98 14.82 2.80
N ILE A 18 -2.56 14.90 1.60
CA ILE A 18 -1.80 14.97 0.34
C ILE A 18 -0.92 16.23 0.32
N HIS A 19 -1.50 17.39 0.62
CA HIS A 19 -0.77 18.66 0.61
C HIS A 19 0.37 18.67 1.65
N GLY A 20 0.10 18.18 2.87
CA GLY A 20 1.13 18.09 3.92
C GLY A 20 2.19 17.01 3.67
N SER A 21 1.86 15.98 2.89
CA SER A 21 2.80 14.91 2.54
C SER A 21 3.76 15.32 1.43
N MET A 22 3.29 16.10 0.45
CA MET A 22 4.12 16.57 -0.67
C MET A 22 5.25 17.53 -0.24
N GLY A 23 5.10 18.21 0.91
CA GLY A 23 6.13 19.06 1.50
C GLY A 23 6.91 18.40 2.64
N SER A 24 6.82 17.07 2.80
CA SER A 24 7.48 16.36 3.88
C SER A 24 8.87 15.90 3.48
N ASP A 25 9.83 16.02 4.42
CA ASP A 25 11.19 15.47 4.25
C ASP A 25 11.25 13.93 4.32
N SER A 26 10.12 13.25 4.52
CA SER A 26 10.04 11.78 4.56
C SER A 26 9.65 11.24 3.19
N PRO A 27 10.56 10.54 2.48
CA PRO A 27 10.24 9.94 1.18
C PRO A 27 9.06 8.97 1.28
N ALA A 28 8.94 8.22 2.38
CA ALA A 28 7.84 7.28 2.60
C ALA A 28 6.48 7.99 2.64
N ARG A 29 6.40 9.18 3.25
CA ARG A 29 5.16 9.95 3.32
C ARG A 29 4.76 10.52 1.95
N VAL A 30 5.72 11.06 1.20
CA VAL A 30 5.50 11.51 -0.19
C VAL A 30 5.02 10.35 -1.05
N THR A 31 5.70 9.20 -0.96
CA THR A 31 5.33 7.96 -1.68
C THR A 31 3.91 7.54 -1.40
N LYS A 32 3.52 7.56 -0.12
CA LYS A 32 2.19 7.18 0.33
C LYS A 32 1.11 8.06 -0.29
N ALA A 33 1.34 9.37 -0.38
CA ALA A 33 0.43 10.29 -1.05
C ALA A 33 0.31 10.01 -2.56
N VAL A 34 1.43 9.76 -3.24
CA VAL A 34 1.46 9.38 -4.67
C VAL A 34 0.70 8.07 -4.92
N LEU A 35 0.92 7.07 -4.06
CA LEU A 35 0.25 5.77 -4.13
C LEU A 35 -1.25 5.87 -3.88
N PHE A 36 -1.68 6.70 -2.93
CA PHE A 36 -3.11 6.96 -2.72
C PHE A 36 -3.74 7.60 -3.96
N LEU A 37 -3.11 8.60 -4.55
CA LEU A 37 -3.59 9.21 -5.79
C LEU A 37 -3.72 8.19 -6.92
N ALA A 38 -2.71 7.33 -7.10
CA ALA A 38 -2.75 6.26 -8.09
C ALA A 38 -3.93 5.29 -7.85
N LEU A 39 -4.19 4.92 -6.60
CA LEU A 39 -5.31 4.04 -6.24
C LEU A 39 -6.66 4.70 -6.51
N TYR A 40 -6.82 5.99 -6.18
CA TYR A 40 -8.04 6.72 -6.49
C TYR A 40 -8.29 6.81 -8.00
N ILE A 41 -7.24 7.04 -8.79
CA ILE A 41 -7.35 7.07 -10.26
C ILE A 41 -7.78 5.70 -10.79
N GLN A 42 -7.24 4.59 -10.27
CA GLN A 42 -7.67 3.24 -10.67
C GLN A 42 -9.12 2.93 -10.33
N GLN A 43 -9.62 3.46 -9.20
CA GLN A 43 -10.97 3.19 -8.72
C GLN A 43 -12.03 4.15 -9.31
N LEU A 44 -11.60 5.15 -10.07
CA LEU A 44 -12.51 6.15 -10.64
C LEU A 44 -13.33 5.51 -11.79
N PRO A 45 -14.66 5.68 -11.81
CA PRO A 45 -15.47 5.25 -12.95
C PRO A 45 -14.99 5.91 -14.25
N ASN A 46 -14.91 5.13 -15.34
CA ASN A 46 -14.43 5.59 -16.65
C ASN A 46 -15.21 6.82 -17.17
N SER A 47 -16.49 6.95 -16.82
CA SER A 47 -17.32 8.11 -17.18
C SER A 47 -16.79 9.43 -16.59
N ILE A 48 -16.34 9.40 -15.34
CA ILE A 48 -15.80 10.57 -14.63
C ILE A 48 -14.37 10.84 -15.09
N ALA A 49 -13.56 9.79 -15.25
CA ALA A 49 -12.18 9.91 -15.73
C ALA A 49 -12.14 10.61 -17.10
N ASN A 50 -12.98 10.19 -18.03
CA ASN A 50 -13.00 10.73 -19.40
C ASN A 50 -13.58 12.16 -19.47
N GLN A 51 -14.45 12.55 -18.53
CA GLN A 51 -15.05 13.90 -18.50
C GLN A 51 -14.17 14.94 -17.81
N GLN A 52 -13.55 14.58 -16.69
CA GLN A 52 -12.88 15.56 -15.81
C GLN A 52 -11.37 15.64 -16.06
N THR A 53 -10.78 14.61 -16.66
CA THR A 53 -9.34 14.61 -16.91
C THR A 53 -9.06 14.76 -18.39
N LYS A 54 -8.50 15.90 -18.80
CA LYS A 54 -7.71 16.04 -20.05
C LYS A 54 -6.42 15.20 -20.01
N LEU A 55 -6.35 14.17 -19.16
CA LEU A 55 -5.28 13.21 -19.21
C LEU A 55 -5.56 12.38 -20.46
N SER A 56 -4.82 12.68 -21.54
CA SER A 56 -4.92 12.06 -22.87
C SER A 56 -3.71 11.17 -23.14
N VAL A 57 -3.44 10.21 -22.24
CA VAL A 57 -2.40 9.18 -22.42
C VAL A 57 -2.98 7.84 -22.00
N HIS A 58 -2.78 6.76 -22.75
CA HIS A 58 -3.33 5.43 -22.45
C HIS A 58 -3.32 5.09 -20.94
N PRO A 59 -4.43 4.63 -20.34
CA PRO A 59 -4.54 4.35 -18.89
C PRO A 59 -3.41 3.49 -18.33
N GLU A 60 -2.94 2.52 -19.12
CA GLU A 60 -1.85 1.60 -18.76
C GLU A 60 -0.50 2.34 -18.57
N ALA A 61 -0.14 3.23 -19.49
CA ALA A 61 1.11 3.99 -19.42
C ALA A 61 1.18 4.95 -18.21
N ARG A 62 0.03 5.41 -17.69
CA ARG A 62 -0.01 6.21 -16.45
C ARG A 62 0.20 5.35 -15.22
N LEU A 63 -0.38 4.16 -15.20
CA LEU A 63 -0.22 3.25 -14.09
C LEU A 63 1.22 2.77 -13.97
N ASP A 64 1.88 2.50 -15.09
CA ASP A 64 3.29 2.15 -15.09
C ASP A 64 4.18 3.30 -14.58
N SER A 65 3.86 4.57 -14.85
CA SER A 65 4.60 5.69 -14.29
C SER A 65 4.39 5.87 -12.78
N TYR A 66 3.18 5.64 -12.26
CA TYR A 66 2.92 5.61 -10.81
C TYR A 66 3.66 4.45 -10.12
N LEU A 67 3.70 3.27 -10.75
CA LEU A 67 4.44 2.12 -10.23
C LEU A 67 5.94 2.35 -10.26
N LEU A 68 6.48 2.97 -11.32
CA LEU A 68 7.89 3.33 -11.41
C LEU A 68 8.27 4.31 -10.29
N LEU A 69 7.47 5.37 -10.11
CA LEU A 69 7.68 6.35 -9.04
C LEU A 69 7.59 5.71 -7.65
N ALA A 70 6.59 4.87 -7.42
CA ALA A 70 6.43 4.17 -6.14
C ALA A 70 7.61 3.25 -5.84
N ASN A 71 8.08 2.48 -6.83
CA ASN A 71 9.23 1.60 -6.65
C ASN A 71 10.53 2.39 -6.41
N MET A 72 10.76 3.47 -7.17
CA MET A 72 11.92 4.34 -6.97
C MET A 72 11.94 4.95 -5.57
N LEU A 73 10.82 5.52 -5.12
CA LEU A 73 10.75 6.14 -3.80
C LEU A 73 10.81 5.11 -2.67
N LEU A 74 10.26 3.91 -2.87
CA LEU A 74 10.39 2.81 -1.91
C LEU A 74 11.84 2.30 -1.82
N SER A 75 12.58 2.26 -2.92
CA SER A 75 14.01 1.91 -2.91
C SER A 75 14.81 2.94 -2.10
N ILE A 76 14.58 4.24 -2.34
CA ILE A 76 15.23 5.32 -1.57
C ILE A 76 14.87 5.23 -0.08
N SER A 77 13.62 4.89 0.25
CA SER A 77 13.20 4.71 1.65
C SER A 77 13.72 3.42 2.30
N GLY A 78 14.02 2.39 1.51
CA GLY A 78 14.51 1.10 1.98
C GLY A 78 15.92 1.15 2.53
N ASP A 79 16.72 2.13 2.10
CA ASP A 79 18.06 2.41 2.63
C ASP A 79 18.01 3.11 4.00
N THR A 80 16.84 3.60 4.39
CA THR A 80 16.60 4.28 5.67
C THR A 80 15.85 3.40 6.67
N THR A 81 15.89 3.79 7.95
CA THR A 81 15.26 3.08 9.07
C THR A 81 13.84 2.60 8.73
N PRO A 82 13.45 1.37 9.11
CA PRO A 82 12.14 0.82 8.79
C PRO A 82 11.02 1.69 9.39
N THR A 83 9.99 2.00 8.59
CA THR A 83 8.86 2.84 9.02
C THR A 83 7.50 2.22 8.71
N ILE A 84 6.49 2.54 9.51
CA ILE A 84 5.10 2.15 9.27
C ILE A 84 4.59 2.73 7.95
N ASP A 85 4.95 3.98 7.63
CA ASP A 85 4.57 4.60 6.34
C ASP A 85 5.13 3.80 5.15
N GLY A 86 6.38 3.33 5.23
CA GLY A 86 6.97 2.46 4.20
C GLY A 86 6.24 1.11 4.06
N LEU A 87 5.78 0.54 5.18
CA LEU A 87 4.99 -0.70 5.19
C LEU A 87 3.63 -0.49 4.52
N GLU A 88 2.94 0.61 4.84
CA GLU A 88 1.66 0.95 4.23
C GLU A 88 1.81 1.26 2.74
N CYS A 89 2.91 1.88 2.32
CA CYS A 89 3.25 2.04 0.90
C CYS A 89 3.33 0.69 0.17
N LEU A 90 4.00 -0.30 0.75
CA LEU A 90 4.11 -1.63 0.14
C LEU A 90 2.75 -2.33 0.03
N ILE A 91 1.87 -2.15 1.03
CA ILE A 91 0.49 -2.67 0.98
C ILE A 91 -0.33 -2.01 -0.14
N ILE A 92 -0.27 -0.68 -0.25
CA ILE A 92 -0.98 0.05 -1.31
C ILE A 92 -0.44 -0.35 -2.69
N LEU A 93 0.87 -0.49 -2.82
CA LEU A 93 1.52 -0.95 -4.05
C LEU A 93 1.06 -2.36 -4.44
N ALA A 94 0.98 -3.29 -3.48
CA ALA A 94 0.45 -4.63 -3.73
C ALA A 94 -0.99 -4.59 -4.25
N LYS A 95 -1.83 -3.69 -3.72
CA LYS A 95 -3.21 -3.51 -4.17
C LYS A 95 -3.28 -2.93 -5.59
N LEU A 96 -2.41 -1.97 -5.93
CA LEU A 96 -2.31 -1.46 -7.30
C LEU A 96 -1.97 -2.57 -8.30
N TYR A 97 -0.99 -3.43 -7.97
CA TYR A 97 -0.63 -4.58 -8.78
C TYR A 97 -1.79 -5.58 -8.93
N MET A 98 -2.51 -5.85 -7.85
CA MET A 98 -3.67 -6.74 -7.87
C MET A 98 -4.77 -6.23 -8.80
N ASN A 99 -5.09 -4.92 -8.74
CA ASN A 99 -6.08 -4.28 -9.62
C ASN A 99 -5.68 -4.34 -11.09
N MET A 100 -4.39 -4.44 -11.41
CA MET A 100 -3.86 -4.58 -12.77
C MET A 100 -3.76 -6.04 -13.24
N GLY A 101 -4.14 -7.02 -12.41
CA GLY A 101 -3.94 -8.44 -12.71
C GLY A 101 -2.48 -8.91 -12.59
N LYS A 102 -1.57 -8.05 -12.10
CA LYS A 102 -0.15 -8.35 -11.85
C LYS A 102 0.01 -9.06 -10.49
N VAL A 103 -0.58 -10.26 -10.37
CA VAL A 103 -0.72 -10.99 -9.10
C VAL A 103 0.65 -11.37 -8.50
N ARG A 104 1.64 -11.72 -9.34
CA ARG A 104 2.99 -12.09 -8.89
C ARG A 104 3.71 -10.90 -8.24
N GLU A 105 3.60 -9.73 -8.84
CA GLU A 105 4.18 -8.48 -8.35
C GLU A 105 3.49 -8.05 -7.05
N SER A 106 2.17 -8.20 -6.97
CA SER A 106 1.41 -8.02 -5.73
C SER A 106 1.96 -8.90 -4.60
N TRP A 107 2.18 -10.19 -4.88
CA TRP A 107 2.73 -11.15 -3.92
C TRP A 107 4.13 -10.77 -3.43
N LEU A 108 5.03 -10.36 -4.35
CA LEU A 108 6.37 -9.90 -3.99
C LEU A 108 6.33 -8.63 -3.11
N SER A 109 5.44 -7.69 -3.41
CA SER A 109 5.24 -6.50 -2.57
C SER A 109 4.75 -6.84 -1.16
N ILE A 110 3.83 -7.80 -1.02
CA ILE A 110 3.38 -8.27 0.30
C ILE A 110 4.52 -8.96 1.07
N ARG A 111 5.35 -9.77 0.41
CA ARG A 111 6.54 -10.39 1.03
C ARG A 111 7.51 -9.34 1.57
N ARG A 112 7.77 -8.29 0.79
CA ARG A 112 8.57 -7.13 1.25
C ARG A 112 7.92 -6.46 2.47
N ALA A 113 6.60 -6.29 2.47
CA ALA A 113 5.88 -5.69 3.59
C ALA A 113 5.94 -6.55 4.86
N ILE A 114 5.87 -7.88 4.74
CA ILE A 114 6.03 -8.81 5.86
C ILE A 114 7.43 -8.67 6.47
N ASN A 115 8.49 -8.65 5.64
CA ASN A 115 9.85 -8.45 6.13
C ASN A 115 10.01 -7.13 6.89
N LEU A 116 9.44 -6.05 6.34
CA LEU A 116 9.44 -4.75 7.02
C LEU A 116 8.65 -4.78 8.33
N GLY A 117 7.51 -5.48 8.37
CA GLY A 117 6.70 -5.68 9.58
C GLY A 117 7.43 -6.47 10.66
N LEU A 118 8.27 -7.44 10.27
CA LEU A 118 9.15 -8.15 11.21
C LEU A 118 10.20 -7.22 11.82
N LEU A 119 10.85 -6.37 11.01
CA LEU A 119 11.81 -5.35 11.47
C LEU A 119 11.16 -4.34 12.42
N LEU A 120 9.90 -3.98 12.15
CA LEU A 120 9.07 -3.12 13.02
C LEU A 120 8.50 -3.84 14.26
N ARG A 121 8.80 -5.14 14.43
CA ARG A 121 8.33 -6.01 15.52
C ARG A 121 6.80 -6.10 15.63
N LEU A 122 6.09 -5.97 14.51
CA LEU A 122 4.61 -6.06 14.47
C LEU A 122 4.09 -7.44 14.86
N HIS A 123 4.92 -8.48 14.73
CA HIS A 123 4.63 -9.83 15.22
C HIS A 123 4.41 -9.92 16.75
N ASN A 124 4.89 -8.93 17.50
CA ASN A 124 4.71 -8.82 18.95
C ASN A 124 3.75 -7.69 19.33
N ALA A 125 2.89 -7.24 18.40
CA ALA A 125 1.82 -6.30 18.68
C ALA A 125 0.69 -6.99 19.46
N ALA A 126 0.98 -7.31 20.72
CA ALA A 126 0.02 -7.76 21.73
C ALA A 126 0.15 -6.80 22.91
N GLY A 127 -0.79 -5.86 23.02
CA GLY A 127 -0.81 -4.87 24.10
C GLY A 127 -1.81 -3.74 23.85
N PRO A 128 -2.31 -3.10 24.91
CA PRO A 128 -3.27 -2.00 24.79
C PRO A 128 -2.69 -0.85 23.95
N GLY A 129 -3.45 -0.39 22.95
CA GLY A 129 -3.05 0.70 22.06
C GLY A 129 -2.25 0.27 20.82
N LYS A 130 -2.10 -1.04 20.55
CA LYS A 130 -1.44 -1.59 19.35
C LYS A 130 -2.41 -2.25 18.37
N ASP A 131 -3.69 -1.89 18.43
CA ASP A 131 -4.73 -2.51 17.62
C ASP A 131 -4.47 -2.33 16.12
N ARG A 132 -4.00 -1.15 15.72
CA ARG A 132 -3.65 -0.85 14.32
C ARG A 132 -2.50 -1.73 13.81
N GLU A 133 -1.45 -1.88 14.60
CA GLU A 133 -0.30 -2.73 14.27
C GLU A 133 -0.71 -4.18 14.14
N HIS A 134 -1.59 -4.65 15.03
CA HIS A 134 -2.15 -5.99 14.99
C HIS A 134 -3.02 -6.24 13.75
N GLU A 135 -3.86 -5.27 13.39
CA GLU A 135 -4.68 -5.31 12.17
C GLU A 135 -3.80 -5.33 10.91
N LEU A 136 -2.80 -4.46 10.83
CA LEU A 136 -1.85 -4.42 9.71
C LEU A 136 -1.10 -5.75 9.58
N TRP A 137 -0.60 -6.28 10.69
CA TRP A 137 0.08 -7.58 10.71
C TRP A 137 -0.83 -8.71 10.25
N SER A 138 -2.06 -8.75 10.75
CA SER A 138 -3.06 -9.75 10.36
C SER A 138 -3.43 -9.65 8.87
N HIS A 139 -3.60 -8.44 8.36
CA HIS A 139 -3.90 -8.18 6.96
C HIS A 139 -2.78 -8.68 6.03
N LEU A 140 -1.51 -8.43 6.38
CA LEU A 140 -0.36 -8.92 5.63
C LEU A 140 -0.35 -10.45 5.51
N TRP A 141 -0.61 -11.14 6.63
CA TRP A 141 -0.65 -12.60 6.65
C TRP A 141 -1.79 -13.20 5.84
N GLN A 142 -2.98 -12.60 5.95
CA GLN A 142 -4.14 -13.06 5.18
C GLN A 142 -3.89 -12.88 3.68
N THR A 143 -3.37 -11.70 3.29
CA THR A 143 -3.09 -11.38 1.89
C THR A 143 -2.00 -12.28 1.30
N ASP A 144 -0.92 -12.52 2.03
CA ASP A 144 0.15 -13.43 1.58
C ASP A 144 -0.39 -14.85 1.34
N ARG A 145 -1.19 -15.37 2.27
CA ARG A 145 -1.80 -16.70 2.11
C ARG A 145 -2.71 -16.75 0.89
N GLN A 146 -3.56 -15.75 0.70
CA GLN A 146 -4.47 -15.67 -0.44
C GLN A 146 -3.71 -15.63 -1.77
N LEU A 147 -2.68 -14.77 -1.88
CA LEU A 147 -1.88 -14.66 -3.09
C LEU A 147 -1.04 -15.90 -3.35
N SER A 148 -0.48 -16.50 -2.31
CA SER A 148 0.29 -17.76 -2.42
C SER A 148 -0.60 -18.89 -2.93
N LEU A 149 -1.85 -18.99 -2.45
CA LEU A 149 -2.84 -19.97 -2.96
C LEU A 149 -3.19 -19.72 -4.43
N VAL A 150 -3.45 -18.46 -4.82
CA VAL A 150 -3.78 -18.11 -6.21
C VAL A 150 -2.62 -18.44 -7.17
N LEU A 151 -1.38 -18.30 -6.71
CA LEU A 151 -0.18 -18.55 -7.52
C LEU A 151 0.33 -20.00 -7.44
N GLY A 152 -0.21 -20.85 -6.56
CA GLY A 152 0.33 -22.18 -6.29
C GLY A 152 1.71 -22.17 -5.60
N LEU A 153 2.00 -21.12 -4.83
CA LEU A 153 3.27 -20.91 -4.12
C LEU A 153 3.12 -21.19 -2.61
N PRO A 154 4.22 -21.51 -1.89
CA PRO A 154 4.20 -21.68 -0.44
C PRO A 154 3.98 -20.35 0.29
N ALA A 155 3.23 -20.37 1.41
CA ALA A 155 2.94 -19.17 2.20
C ALA A 155 4.11 -18.83 3.15
N SER A 156 4.24 -17.57 3.57
CA SER A 156 5.34 -17.11 4.44
C SER A 156 5.38 -17.83 5.79
N LYS A 157 4.26 -18.42 6.23
CA LYS A 157 4.19 -19.14 7.51
C LYS A 157 5.03 -20.41 7.51
N ASP A 158 5.25 -21.02 6.35
CA ASP A 158 6.05 -22.25 6.24
C ASP A 158 7.52 -22.01 6.62
N TYR A 159 8.00 -20.77 6.50
CA TYR A 159 9.39 -20.39 6.83
C TYR A 159 9.58 -19.97 8.29
N ILE A 160 8.54 -19.47 8.97
CA ILE A 160 8.64 -19.00 10.37
C ILE A 160 8.59 -20.17 11.36
N ILE A 161 7.93 -21.29 11.00
CA ILE A 161 7.93 -22.50 11.83
C ILE A 161 9.34 -23.13 11.86
N LEU A 162 10.13 -23.00 10.78
CA LEU A 162 11.51 -23.50 10.72
C LEU A 162 12.52 -22.67 11.53
N LEU A 163 12.20 -21.42 11.89
CA LEU A 163 13.07 -20.56 12.72
C LEU A 163 12.73 -20.64 14.22
N ARG A 164 11.84 -21.56 14.61
CA ARG A 164 11.51 -21.88 16.01
C ARG A 164 11.92 -23.31 16.41
N LEU A 165 12.70 -24.00 15.58
CA LEU A 165 13.42 -25.25 15.90
C LEU A 165 14.92 -24.94 15.96
#